data_AF-A0A2N1G520-F1
#
_entry.id   AF-A0A2N1G520-F1
#
_cell.length_a   1.000
_cell.length_b   1.000
_cell.length_c   1.000
_cell.angle_alpha   90.00
_cell.angle_beta   90.00
_cell.angle_gamma   90.00
#
_symmetry.space_group_name_H-M   'P 1'
#
loop_
_entity.id
_entity.type
_entity.pdbx_description
1 polymer ?
#
loop_
_entity_poly.entity_id
_entity_poly.type
_entity_poly.pdbx_seq_one_letter_code
_entity_poly.pdbx_strand_id
1 'polypeptide(L)'
;MNINYNKSNKSIEIKDALKNHLFLINLLMVLNLVNAILNLSDVKASFGFIKIIWLILGTISIVILYNSIFKKTGMEKIPVDQIKGLNQRVFLGRKKYFIELKNGKTRDLLEVKSESEFAKLRTMFTKNGILE
;
A
#
# COMPACT_ATOMS: atom_id res chain seq x y z
N MET A 1 -9.39 -11.70 -13.08
CA MET A 1 -8.73 -11.55 -11.77
C MET A 1 -7.34 -12.12 -11.92
N ASN A 2 -6.31 -11.28 -11.84
CA ASN A 2 -4.91 -11.69 -11.99
C ASN A 2 -4.29 -12.16 -10.66
N ILE A 3 -5.11 -12.80 -9.82
CA ILE A 3 -4.73 -13.35 -8.52
C ILE A 3 -4.87 -14.87 -8.61
N ASN A 4 -3.74 -15.57 -8.57
CA ASN A 4 -3.68 -17.02 -8.73
C ASN A 4 -2.96 -17.67 -7.55
N TYR A 5 -3.38 -18.88 -7.19
CA TYR A 5 -2.65 -19.70 -6.24
C TYR A 5 -1.66 -20.59 -6.99
N ASN A 6 -0.37 -20.46 -6.66
CA ASN A 6 0.67 -21.33 -7.17
C ASN A 6 0.92 -22.47 -6.17
N LYS A 7 0.57 -23.68 -6.60
CA LYS A 7 0.68 -24.91 -5.79
C LYS A 7 2.14 -25.32 -5.54
N SER A 8 3.04 -25.06 -6.48
CA SER A 8 4.43 -25.51 -6.41
C SER A 8 5.22 -24.80 -5.33
N ASN A 9 4.95 -23.51 -5.10
CA ASN A 9 5.67 -22.69 -4.12
C ASN A 9 4.79 -22.21 -2.96
N LYS A 10 3.54 -22.69 -2.87
CA LYS A 10 2.55 -22.30 -1.86
C LYS A 10 2.46 -20.77 -1.69
N SER A 11 2.25 -20.07 -2.80
CA SER A 11 2.14 -18.61 -2.80
C SER A 11 0.94 -18.11 -3.58
N ILE A 12 0.44 -16.95 -3.19
CA ILE A 12 -0.53 -16.17 -3.96
C ILE A 12 0.26 -15.23 -4.88
N GLU A 13 0.05 -15.40 -6.18
CA GLU A 13 0.61 -14.56 -7.22
C GLU A 13 -0.41 -13.51 -7.64
N ILE A 14 -0.04 -12.24 -7.51
CA ILE A 14 -0.84 -11.07 -7.87
C ILE A 14 -0.08 -10.32 -8.96
N LYS A 15 -0.55 -10.39 -10.19
CA LYS A 15 0.02 -9.63 -11.30
C LYS A 15 -0.74 -8.31 -11.46
N ASP A 16 -0.29 -7.28 -10.75
CA ASP A 16 -0.79 -5.91 -10.87
C ASP A 16 0.37 -4.91 -10.86
N ALA A 17 0.05 -3.62 -11.05
CA ALA A 17 1.03 -2.54 -11.04
C ALA A 17 1.26 -1.94 -9.63
N LEU A 18 0.80 -2.56 -8.54
CA LEU A 18 0.85 -1.93 -7.20
C LEU A 18 2.28 -1.67 -6.75
N LYS A 19 3.22 -2.60 -7.01
CA LYS A 19 4.64 -2.42 -6.67
C LYS A 19 5.21 -1.16 -7.30
N ASN A 20 4.98 -0.99 -8.60
CA ASN A 20 5.44 0.17 -9.37
C ASN A 20 4.75 1.45 -8.89
N HIS A 21 3.46 1.38 -8.55
CA HIS A 21 2.73 2.51 -8.01
C HIS A 21 3.24 2.96 -6.64
N LEU A 22 3.50 2.02 -5.71
CA LEU A 22 4.11 2.32 -4.41
C LEU A 22 5.52 2.89 -4.57
N PHE A 23 6.32 2.35 -5.50
CA PHE A 23 7.63 2.90 -5.82
C PHE A 23 7.54 4.34 -6.30
N LEU A 24 6.64 4.63 -7.24
CA LEU A 24 6.44 5.98 -7.77
C LEU A 24 5.99 6.96 -6.70
N ILE A 25 5.03 6.56 -5.85
CA ILE A 25 4.60 7.38 -4.70
C ILE A 25 5.78 7.67 -3.78
N ASN A 26 6.55 6.66 -3.41
CA ASN A 26 7.69 6.84 -2.50
C ASN A 26 8.74 7.77 -3.12
N LEU A 27 9.07 7.60 -4.40
CA LEU A 27 10.00 8.47 -5.12
C LEU A 27 9.52 9.93 -5.09
N LEU A 28 8.25 10.17 -5.45
CA LEU A 28 7.68 11.52 -5.45
C LEU A 28 7.67 12.15 -4.05
N MET A 29 7.34 11.39 -3.01
CA MET A 29 7.34 11.91 -1.64
C MET A 29 8.75 12.21 -1.12
N VAL A 30 9.75 11.41 -1.50
CA VAL A 30 11.15 11.72 -1.19
C VAL A 30 11.59 13.00 -1.89
N LEU A 31 11.29 13.16 -3.19
CA LEU A 31 11.60 14.39 -3.93
C LEU A 31 10.91 15.61 -3.31
N ASN A 32 9.64 15.50 -2.94
CA ASN A 32 8.91 16.56 -2.26
C ASN A 32 9.51 16.90 -0.89
N LEU A 33 9.94 15.89 -0.12
CA LEU A 33 10.55 16.10 1.19
C LEU A 33 11.91 16.79 1.07
N VAL A 34 12.75 16.38 0.11
CA VAL A 34 14.01 17.07 -0.20
C VAL A 34 13.75 18.52 -0.59
N ASN A 35 12.76 18.77 -1.46
CA ASN A 35 12.40 20.12 -1.87
C ASN A 35 11.91 20.99 -0.69
N ALA A 36 11.09 20.42 0.19
CA ALA A 36 10.63 21.10 1.40
C ALA A 36 11.80 21.45 2.33
N ILE A 37 12.74 20.52 2.55
CA ILE A 37 13.93 20.75 3.37
C ILE A 37 14.78 21.89 2.80
N LEU A 38 15.04 21.87 1.48
CA LEU A 38 15.83 22.93 0.82
C LEU A 38 15.19 24.31 1.02
N ASN A 39 13.88 24.43 0.79
CA ASN A 39 13.16 25.69 0.96
C ASN A 39 13.05 26.16 2.42
N LEU A 40 13.04 25.24 3.38
CA LEU A 40 13.02 25.57 4.81
C LEU A 40 14.41 25.93 5.36
N SER A 41 15.47 25.39 4.75
CA SER A 41 16.86 25.57 5.19
C SER A 41 17.46 26.94 4.87
N ASP A 42 16.80 27.75 4.03
CA ASP A 42 17.27 29.11 3.73
C ASP A 42 17.09 30.02 4.95
N VAL A 43 18.17 30.18 5.72
CA VAL A 43 18.23 30.93 6.97
C VAL A 43 18.11 32.45 6.76
N LYS A 44 18.34 32.94 5.54
CA LYS A 44 18.31 34.38 5.22
C LYS A 44 16.89 34.89 4.97
N ALA A 45 15.98 34.00 4.57
CA ALA A 45 14.59 34.35 4.34
C ALA A 45 13.81 34.45 5.66
N SER A 46 13.09 35.56 5.86
CA SER A 46 12.12 35.70 6.96
C SER A 46 11.12 34.54 6.95
N PHE A 47 10.65 34.11 8.13
CA PHE A 47 9.70 33.01 8.27
C PHE A 47 8.29 33.45 7.82
N GLY A 48 8.13 33.57 6.51
CA GLY A 48 6.88 33.96 5.87
C GLY A 48 5.99 32.78 5.52
N PHE A 49 4.82 33.10 4.97
CA PHE A 49 3.77 32.15 4.57
C PHE A 49 4.28 30.99 3.69
N ILE A 50 5.27 31.25 2.82
CA ILE A 50 5.89 30.23 1.96
C ILE A 50 6.54 29.11 2.77
N LYS A 51 7.25 29.42 3.86
CA LYS A 51 7.86 28.40 4.72
C LYS A 51 6.81 27.55 5.43
N ILE A 52 5.67 28.14 5.81
CA ILE A 52 4.56 27.39 6.38
C ILE A 52 4.01 26.37 5.38
N ILE A 53 3.86 26.76 4.11
CA ILE A 53 3.44 25.83 3.03
C ILE A 53 4.41 24.66 2.92
N TRP A 54 5.72 24.93 2.85
CA TRP A 54 6.74 23.87 2.74
C TRP A 54 6.77 22.96 3.97
N LEU A 55 6.57 23.50 5.17
CA LEU A 55 6.48 22.71 6.39
C LEU A 55 5.29 21.74 6.35
N ILE A 56 4.12 22.19 5.89
CA ILE A 56 2.93 21.36 5.73
C ILE A 56 3.18 20.27 4.67
N LEU A 57 3.72 20.64 3.50
CA LEU A 57 4.03 19.68 2.43
C LEU A 57 5.05 18.62 2.86
N GLY A 58 6.10 19.04 3.58
CA GLY A 58 7.08 18.13 4.16
C GLY A 58 6.43 17.16 5.15
N THR A 59 5.57 17.68 6.04
CA THR A 59 4.84 16.85 7.03
C THR A 59 3.94 15.83 6.36
N ILE A 60 3.15 16.23 5.35
CA ILE A 60 2.30 15.32 4.57
C ILE A 60 3.14 14.24 3.89
N SER A 61 4.29 14.62 3.31
CA SER A 61 5.18 13.70 2.62
C SER A 61 5.73 12.62 3.57
N ILE A 62 6.13 13.01 4.79
CA ILE A 62 6.59 12.09 5.84
C ILE A 62 5.48 11.10 6.22
N VAL A 63 4.26 11.59 6.44
CA VAL A 63 3.11 10.74 6.81
C VAL A 63 2.80 9.71 5.71
N ILE A 64 2.80 10.14 4.45
CA ILE A 64 2.55 9.24 3.31
C ILE A 64 3.68 8.20 3.18
N LEU A 65 4.94 8.62 3.29
CA LEU A 65 6.11 7.71 3.24
C LEU A 65 6.04 6.66 4.35
N TYR A 66 5.76 7.08 5.58
CA TYR A 66 5.65 6.17 6.71
C TYR A 66 4.57 5.11 6.45
N ASN A 67 3.39 5.53 6.01
CA ASN A 67 2.30 4.59 5.71
C ASN A 67 2.66 3.63 4.56
N SER A 68 3.24 4.15 3.48
CA SER A 68 3.61 3.37 2.30
C SER A 68 4.70 2.33 2.59
N ILE A 69 5.72 2.68 3.36
CA ILE A 69 6.87 1.81 3.65
C ILE A 69 6.53 0.78 4.73
N PHE A 70 5.88 1.21 5.82
CA PHE A 70 5.70 0.39 7.01
C PHE A 70 4.36 -0.33 7.09
N LYS A 71 3.29 0.20 6.47
CA LYS A 71 1.94 -0.40 6.56
C LYS A 71 1.49 -1.09 5.27
N LYS A 72 2.12 -0.79 4.14
CA LYS A 72 1.78 -1.35 2.82
C LYS A 72 2.85 -2.29 2.30
N THR A 73 2.41 -3.22 1.47
CA THR A 73 3.29 -4.07 0.67
C THR A 73 2.77 -4.15 -0.76
N GLY A 74 3.70 -4.11 -1.71
CA GLY A 74 3.46 -4.34 -3.13
C GLY A 74 3.93 -5.71 -3.60
N MET A 75 4.16 -6.67 -2.69
CA MET A 75 4.61 -8.01 -3.08
C MET A 75 3.65 -8.64 -4.10
N GLU A 76 4.21 -9.08 -5.22
CA GLU A 76 3.50 -9.80 -6.27
C GLU A 76 3.38 -11.29 -5.93
N LYS A 77 4.31 -11.83 -5.14
CA LYS A 77 4.26 -13.21 -4.66
C LYS A 77 4.22 -13.19 -3.14
N ILE A 78 3.12 -13.68 -2.58
CA ILE A 78 2.88 -13.70 -1.14
C ILE A 78 2.83 -15.15 -0.68
N PRO A 79 3.84 -15.60 0.09
CA PRO A 79 3.81 -16.93 0.71
C PRO A 79 2.55 -17.11 1.57
N VAL A 80 1.88 -18.26 1.44
CA VAL A 80 0.63 -18.55 2.15
C VAL A 80 0.80 -18.50 3.66
N ASP A 81 1.95 -18.95 4.17
CA ASP A 81 2.29 -18.92 5.59
C ASP A 81 2.40 -17.51 6.17
N GLN A 82 2.60 -16.48 5.33
CA GLN A 82 2.63 -15.08 5.76
C GLN A 82 1.25 -14.43 5.75
N ILE A 83 0.26 -15.06 5.13
CA ILE A 83 -1.11 -14.54 5.10
C ILE A 83 -1.75 -14.77 6.46
N LYS A 84 -2.28 -13.69 7.04
CA LYS A 84 -3.06 -13.72 8.27
C LYS A 84 -4.55 -13.73 7.97
N GLY A 85 -4.98 -12.99 6.95
CA GLY A 85 -6.40 -12.81 6.68
C GLY A 85 -6.68 -12.13 5.34
N LEU A 86 -7.93 -12.22 4.90
CA LEU A 86 -8.47 -11.47 3.77
C LEU A 86 -9.59 -10.57 4.30
N ASN A 87 -9.43 -9.27 4.15
CA ASN A 87 -10.26 -8.26 4.81
C ASN A 87 -10.77 -7.21 3.82
N GLN A 88 -11.75 -6.42 4.28
CA GLN A 88 -12.33 -5.30 3.56
C GLN A 88 -12.40 -4.06 4.45
N ARG A 89 -12.32 -2.89 3.82
CA ARG A 89 -12.52 -1.58 4.49
C ARG A 89 -13.23 -0.63 3.56
N VAL A 90 -13.96 0.34 4.11
CA VAL A 90 -14.54 1.43 3.33
C VAL A 90 -13.55 2.59 3.33
N PHE A 91 -13.20 3.08 2.15
CA PHE A 91 -12.35 4.26 1.98
C PHE A 91 -12.95 5.18 0.93
N LEU A 92 -13.26 6.43 1.32
CA LEU A 92 -13.94 7.42 0.46
C LEU A 92 -15.23 6.85 -0.18
N GLY A 93 -16.07 6.20 0.63
CA GLY A 93 -17.34 5.61 0.19
C GLY A 93 -17.22 4.36 -0.67
N ARG A 94 -16.01 3.87 -0.97
CA ARG A 94 -15.78 2.66 -1.78
C ARG A 94 -15.22 1.54 -0.93
N LYS A 95 -15.75 0.32 -1.10
CA LYS A 95 -15.15 -0.89 -0.52
C LYS A 95 -13.79 -1.12 -1.18
N LYS A 96 -12.77 -1.34 -0.36
CA LYS A 96 -11.43 -1.77 -0.77
C LYS A 96 -11.12 -3.09 -0.08
N TYR A 97 -10.58 -4.03 -0.83
CA TYR A 97 -10.21 -5.35 -0.35
C TYR A 97 -8.70 -5.45 -0.22
N PHE A 98 -8.23 -6.20 0.77
CA PHE A 98 -6.80 -6.35 1.03
C PHE A 98 -6.48 -7.67 1.72
N ILE A 99 -5.25 -8.15 1.52
CA ILE A 99 -4.67 -9.26 2.28
C ILE A 99 -3.93 -8.64 3.48
N GLU A 100 -4.20 -9.15 4.67
CA GLU A 100 -3.45 -8.84 5.88
C GLU A 100 -2.34 -9.89 6.06
N LEU A 101 -1.13 -9.43 6.32
CA LEU A 101 0.03 -10.28 6.57
C LEU A 101 0.33 -10.39 8.06
N LYS A 102 0.97 -11.47 8.48
CA LYS A 102 1.37 -11.72 9.88
C LYS A 102 2.28 -10.63 10.46
N ASN A 103 3.05 -9.94 9.61
CA ASN A 103 3.90 -8.81 10.02
C ASN A 103 3.13 -7.47 10.18
N GLY A 104 1.79 -7.48 10.05
CA GLY A 104 0.95 -6.30 10.17
C GLY A 104 0.90 -5.41 8.91
N LYS A 105 1.62 -5.75 7.84
CA LYS A 105 1.50 -5.07 6.55
C LYS A 105 0.24 -5.52 5.81
N THR A 106 -0.24 -4.66 4.91
CA THR A 106 -1.42 -4.95 4.08
C THR A 106 -1.08 -4.87 2.60
N ARG A 107 -1.61 -5.83 1.83
CA ARG A 107 -1.58 -5.84 0.37
C ARG A 107 -2.94 -5.45 -0.17
N ASP A 108 -3.07 -4.24 -0.71
CA ASP A 108 -4.33 -3.82 -1.34
C ASP A 108 -4.58 -4.61 -2.63
N LEU A 109 -5.81 -5.05 -2.86
CA LEU A 109 -6.22 -5.84 -4.03
C LEU A 109 -6.93 -4.92 -5.04
N LEU A 110 -6.17 -4.25 -5.89
CA LEU A 110 -6.69 -3.21 -6.80
C LEU A 110 -7.67 -3.74 -7.84
N GLU A 111 -7.54 -5.01 -8.23
CA GLU A 111 -8.38 -5.64 -9.24
C GLU A 111 -9.71 -6.18 -8.70
N VAL A 112 -9.82 -6.37 -7.37
CA VAL A 112 -11.07 -6.84 -6.76
C VAL A 112 -11.95 -5.61 -6.54
N LYS A 113 -12.98 -5.45 -7.38
CA LYS A 113 -13.84 -4.26 -7.38
C LYS A 113 -15.23 -4.56 -6.85
N SER A 114 -15.61 -5.83 -6.79
CA SER A 114 -16.95 -6.26 -6.41
C SER A 114 -16.93 -7.26 -5.25
N GLU A 115 -18.05 -7.34 -4.54
CA GLU A 115 -18.25 -8.29 -3.45
C GLU A 115 -18.30 -9.75 -3.97
N SER A 116 -18.79 -9.96 -5.19
CA SER A 116 -18.80 -11.29 -5.83
C SER A 116 -17.38 -11.78 -6.18
N GLU A 117 -16.50 -10.90 -6.65
CA GLU A 117 -15.08 -11.22 -6.85
C GLU A 117 -14.38 -11.50 -5.53
N PHE A 118 -14.68 -10.72 -4.49
CA PHE A 118 -14.15 -10.95 -3.16
C PHE A 118 -14.58 -12.31 -2.58
N ALA A 119 -15.85 -12.68 -2.74
CA ALA A 119 -16.37 -13.98 -2.32
C ALA A 119 -15.71 -15.14 -3.08
N LYS A 120 -15.48 -14.99 -4.39
CA LYS A 120 -14.71 -15.96 -5.20
C LYS A 120 -13.28 -16.12 -4.67
N LEU A 121 -12.61 -15.01 -4.37
CA LEU A 121 -11.25 -15.03 -3.82
C LEU A 121 -11.20 -15.70 -2.45
N ARG A 122 -12.15 -15.38 -1.56
CA ARG A 122 -12.26 -16.00 -0.24
C ARG A 122 -12.47 -17.51 -0.35
N THR A 123 -13.34 -17.94 -1.26
CA THR A 123 -13.56 -19.36 -1.55
C THR A 123 -12.26 -20.04 -2.03
N MET A 124 -11.49 -19.38 -2.90
CA MET A 124 -10.19 -19.88 -3.34
C MET A 124 -9.20 -20.00 -2.18
N PHE A 125 -9.18 -19.05 -1.24
CA PHE A 125 -8.30 -19.10 -0.07
C PHE A 125 -8.69 -20.26 0.88
N THR A 126 -9.97 -20.41 1.21
CA THR A 126 -10.45 -21.49 2.08
C THR A 126 -10.24 -22.87 1.45
N LYS A 127 -10.52 -23.04 0.14
CA LYS A 127 -10.30 -24.32 -0.57
C LYS A 127 -8.84 -24.76 -0.57
N ASN A 128 -7.89 -23.84 -0.46
CA ASN A 128 -6.46 -24.14 -0.45
C ASN A 128 -5.86 -24.12 0.98
N GLY A 129 -6.70 -24.07 2.02
CA GLY A 129 -6.25 -24.08 3.42
C GLY A 129 -5.46 -22.84 3.84
N ILE A 130 -5.65 -21.72 3.13
CA ILE A 130 -4.98 -20.44 3.41
C ILE A 130 -5.70 -19.70 4.54
N LEU A 131 -7.02 -19.81 4.56
CA LEU A 131 -7.92 -19.26 5.58
C LEU A 131 -8.77 -20.40 6.12
N GLU A 132 -9.07 -20.33 7.42
CA GLU A 132 -10.09 -21.13 8.08
C GLU A 132 -11.50 -20.68 7.66
#